data_AF-A0A973N1P3-F1
#
_entry.id   AF-A0A973N1P3-F1
#
_cell.length_a   1.000
_cell.length_b   1.000
_cell.length_c   1.000
_cell.angle_alpha   90.00
_cell.angle_beta   90.00
_cell.angle_gamma   90.00
#
_symmetry.space_group_name_H-M   'P 1'
#
loop_
_entity.id
_entity.type
_entity.pdbx_description
1 polymer ?
#
loop_
_entity_poly.entity_id
_entity_poly.type
_entity_poly.pdbx_seq_one_letter_code
_entity_poly.pdbx_strand_id
1 'polypeptide(L)' 'MARPTPKNKLLALVVPIELHERLQKMAAAAGEPIEDVAERFLREISAEFVRQVEAT' A
#
# COMPACT_ATOMS: atom_id res chain seq x y z
N MET A 1 -22.32 -5.72 24.40
CA MET A 1 -22.68 -5.25 23.05
C MET A 1 -21.39 -4.91 22.33
N ALA A 2 -21.05 -5.60 21.23
CA ALA A 2 -19.80 -5.34 20.49
C ALA A 2 -19.85 -3.94 19.90
N ARG A 3 -18.95 -3.05 20.34
CA ARG A 3 -18.80 -1.72 19.75
C ARG A 3 -17.97 -1.90 18.47
N PRO A 4 -18.50 -1.65 17.26
CA PRO A 4 -17.73 -1.82 16.03
C PRO A 4 -16.61 -0.78 16.03
N THR A 5 -15.36 -1.22 16.04
CA THR A 5 -14.25 -0.33 15.68
C THR A 5 -14.27 -0.17 14.16
N PRO A 6 -14.52 1.04 13.62
CA PRO A 6 -14.42 1.26 12.18
C PRO A 6 -12.96 1.04 11.77
N LYS A 7 -12.71 -0.03 11.02
CA LYS A 7 -11.43 -0.29 10.38
C LYS A 7 -11.34 0.61 9.15
N ASN A 8 -11.00 1.87 9.35
CA ASN A 8 -10.38 2.69 8.31
C ASN A 8 -9.46 3.71 8.99
N LYS A 9 -8.28 3.23 9.40
CA LYS A 9 -7.18 4.13 9.75
C LYS A 9 -6.64 4.66 8.43
N LEU A 10 -7.01 5.90 8.07
CA LEU A 10 -6.34 6.62 6.99
C LEU A 10 -4.85 6.72 7.35
N LEU A 11 -4.01 5.97 6.65
CA LEU A 11 -2.55 6.01 6.79
C LEU A 11 -2.02 7.07 5.84
N ALA A 12 -1.56 8.20 6.38
CA ALA A 12 -0.77 9.15 5.62
C ALA A 12 0.68 8.65 5.60
N LEU A 13 1.13 8.16 4.45
CA LEU A 13 2.50 7.68 4.24
C LEU A 13 3.28 8.72 3.44
N VAL A 14 4.45 9.10 3.95
CA VAL A 14 5.43 9.86 3.16
C VAL A 14 6.22 8.85 2.33
N VAL A 15 6.04 8.91 1.02
CA VAL A 15 6.76 8.05 0.06
C VAL A 15 7.66 8.92 -0.84
N PRO A 16 8.76 8.36 -1.37
CA PRO A 16 9.54 9.03 -2.41
C PRO A 16 8.66 9.41 -3.60
N ILE A 17 8.95 10.56 -4.23
CA ILE A 17 8.14 11.09 -5.34
C ILE A 17 8.05 10.10 -6.52
N GLU A 18 9.14 9.41 -6.84
CA GLU A 18 9.17 8.40 -7.91
C GLU A 18 8.21 7.24 -7.64
N LEU A 19 8.12 6.80 -6.37
CA LEU A 19 7.20 5.75 -5.97
C LEU A 19 5.74 6.23 -6.08
N HIS A 20 5.48 7.47 -5.66
CA HIS A 20 4.16 8.07 -5.79
C HIS A 20 3.70 8.15 -7.26
N GLU A 21 4.56 8.62 -8.17
CA GLU A 21 4.26 8.67 -9.60
C GLU A 21 4.01 7.29 -10.20
N ARG A 22 4.79 6.28 -9.78
CA ARG A 22 4.58 4.90 -10.23
C ARG A 22 3.22 4.37 -9.79
N LEU A 23 2.83 4.59 -8.54
CA LEU A 23 1.53 4.19 -8.01
C LEU A 23 0.39 4.91 -8.75
N GLN A 24 0.53 6.21 -9.05
CA GLN A 24 -0.43 6.94 -9.88
C GLN A 24 -0.60 6.33 -11.27
N LYS A 25 0.50 5.98 -11.95
CA LYS A 25 0.43 5.35 -13.28
C LYS A 25 -0.25 3.99 -13.23
N MET A 26 0.02 3.19 -12.21
CA MET A 26 -0.63 1.89 -12.00
C MET A 26 -2.12 2.03 -11.72
N ALA A 27 -2.50 2.99 -10.87
CA ALA A 27 -3.90 3.31 -10.58
C ALA A 27 -4.66 3.76 -11.83
N ALA A 28 -4.06 4.66 -12.62
CA ALA A 28 -4.63 5.11 -13.89
C ALA A 28 -4.80 3.98 -14.90
N ALA A 29 -3.84 3.06 -15.00
CA ALA A 29 -3.92 1.91 -15.89
C ALA A 29 -4.98 0.89 -15.46
N ALA A 30 -5.18 0.72 -14.15
CA ALA A 30 -6.19 -0.17 -13.58
C ALA A 30 -7.60 0.46 -13.55
N GLY A 31 -7.71 1.79 -13.63
CA GLY A 31 -8.97 2.50 -13.39
C GLY A 31 -9.43 2.42 -11.93
N GLU A 32 -8.49 2.22 -11.00
CA GLU A 32 -8.73 2.04 -9.57
C GLU A 32 -8.23 3.26 -8.77
N PRO A 33 -8.77 3.51 -7.56
CA PRO A 33 -8.20 4.48 -6.62
C PRO A 33 -6.73 4.16 -6.29
N ILE A 34 -5.91 5.21 -6.13
CA ILE A 34 -4.49 5.04 -5.82
C ILE A 34 -4.28 4.34 -4.47
N GLU A 35 -5.19 4.52 -3.53
CA GLU A 35 -5.17 3.91 -2.20
C GLU A 35 -5.26 2.39 -2.28
N ASP A 36 -6.17 1.87 -3.11
CA ASP A 36 -6.37 0.43 -3.30
C ASP A 36 -5.12 -0.21 -3.96
N VAL A 37 -4.56 0.49 -4.95
CA VAL A 37 -3.31 0.07 -5.61
C VAL A 37 -2.13 0.12 -4.63
N ALA A 38 -2.02 1.17 -3.83
CA ALA A 38 -0.97 1.33 -2.83
C ALA A 38 -1.07 0.26 -1.75
N GLU A 39 -2.28 -0.09 -1.28
CA GLU A 39 -2.47 -1.15 -0.30
C GLU A 39 -2.03 -2.52 -0.85
N ARG A 40 -2.43 -2.86 -2.09
CA ARG A 40 -1.99 -4.09 -2.75
C ARG A 40 -0.48 -4.13 -2.93
N PHE A 41 0.12 -3.03 -3.39
CA PHE A 41 1.55 -2.89 -3.56
C PHE A 41 2.33 -3.04 -2.24
N LEU A 42 1.84 -2.43 -1.15
CA LEU A 42 2.44 -2.56 0.18
C LEU A 42 2.35 -4.00 0.69
N ARG A 43 1.25 -4.71 0.45
CA ARG A 43 1.10 -6.12 0.82
C ARG A 43 2.08 -7.01 0.06
N GLU A 44 2.26 -6.77 -1.24
CA GLU A 44 3.21 -7.53 -2.06
C GLU A 44 4.66 -7.28 -1.63
N ILE A 45 5.05 -6.02 -1.47
CA ILE A 45 6.43 -5.67 -1.10
C ILE A 45 6.77 -6.01 0.33
N SER A 46 5.84 -5.88 1.28
CA SER A 46 6.12 -6.26 2.67
C SER A 46 6.46 -7.74 2.79
N ALA A 47 5.75 -8.61 2.07
CA ALA A 47 6.07 -10.04 2.02
C ALA A 47 7.41 -10.35 1.34
N GLU A 48 7.81 -9.54 0.35
CA GLU A 48 9.11 -9.69 -0.30
C GLU A 48 10.26 -9.15 0.55
N PHE A 49 10.09 -7.98 1.16
CA PHE A 49 11.09 -7.34 2.01
C PHE A 49 11.37 -8.16 3.27
N VAL A 50 10.34 -8.68 3.94
CA VAL A 50 10.50 -9.56 5.11
C VAL A 50 11.32 -10.80 4.75
N ARG A 51 11.04 -11.43 3.59
CA ARG A 51 11.81 -12.59 3.12
C ARG A 51 13.28 -12.27 2.84
N GLN A 52 13.60 -11.08 2.35
CA GLN A 52 14.98 -10.66 2.09
C GLN A 52 15.75 -10.36 3.38
N VAL A 53 15.08 -9.73 4.36
CA VAL A 53 15.67 -9.42 5.67
C VAL A 53 15.87 -10.69 6.49
N GLU A 54 14.93 -11.64 6.50
CA GLU A 54 15.08 -12.92 7.23
C GLU A 54 16.15 -13.84 6.63
N ALA A 55 16.45 -13.68 5.34
CA ALA A 55 17.49 -14.43 4.65
C ALA A 55 18.91 -13.85 4.82
N THR A 56 19.06 -12.71 5.51
CA THR A 56 20.33 -12.00 5.75
C THR A 56 20.73 -12.10 7.23
#